data_AF-A0A1L0B3C8-F1
#
_entry.id   AF-A0A1L0B3C8-F1
#
_cell.length_a   1.000
_cell.length_b   1.000
_cell.length_c   1.000
_cell.angle_alpha   90.00
_cell.angle_beta   90.00
_cell.angle_gamma   90.00
#
_symmetry.space_group_name_H-M   'P 1'
#
loop_
_entity.id
_entity.type
_entity.pdbx_description
1 polymer ?
#
loop_
_entity_poly.entity_id
_entity_poly.type
_entity_poly.pdbx_seq_one_letter_code
_entity_poly.pdbx_strand_id
1 'polypeptide(L)'
;MNSLKYIKAQDLYKCIKNGYKTPSNIKGYSKTDPTSTVDIGEGEDVIIVDMRGEDFIGGHIKGCINIPYSEFRRYDSEKGDYINIYNFVKNNIIARESKNINIIFHCAMSQQRGPSAALVLSRFLQEEDYENLINEKNINIMVLYKGFINWQQEYGKDEDVTEGYSNFIWG
;
A
#
# COMPACT_ATOMS: atom_id res chain seq x y z
N MET A 1 7.89 4.21 18.75
CA MET A 1 7.61 4.03 17.30
C MET A 1 6.11 3.79 17.17
N ASN A 2 5.38 4.64 16.44
CA ASN A 2 3.97 4.37 16.15
C ASN A 2 3.87 3.01 15.46
N SER A 3 3.01 2.14 15.98
CA SER A 3 2.80 0.82 15.38
C SER A 3 2.24 0.98 13.97
N LEU A 4 2.71 0.15 13.04
CA LEU A 4 2.16 0.11 11.68
C LEU A 4 0.66 -0.13 11.74
N LYS A 5 -0.08 0.63 10.93
CA LYS A 5 -1.51 0.46 10.75
C LYS A 5 -1.79 -0.53 9.63
N TYR A 6 -2.86 -1.30 9.80
CA TYR A 6 -3.28 -2.32 8.87
C TYR A 6 -4.71 -2.07 8.41
N ILE A 7 -4.99 -2.48 7.18
CA ILE A 7 -6.34 -2.49 6.59
C ILE A 7 -6.75 -3.94 6.29
N LYS A 8 -8.03 -4.24 6.50
CA LYS A 8 -8.60 -5.56 6.18
C LYS A 8 -8.85 -5.68 4.67
N ALA A 9 -8.82 -6.90 4.16
CA ALA A 9 -9.11 -7.18 2.75
C ALA A 9 -10.51 -6.68 2.35
N GLN A 10 -11.52 -6.90 3.20
CA GLN A 10 -12.88 -6.40 2.98
C GLN A 10 -12.95 -4.87 2.84
N ASP A 11 -12.15 -4.13 3.62
CA ASP A 11 -12.18 -2.66 3.58
C ASP A 11 -11.46 -2.14 2.33
N LEU A 12 -10.33 -2.75 1.95
CA LEU A 12 -9.69 -2.47 0.67
C LEU A 12 -10.60 -2.81 -0.52
N TYR A 13 -11.33 -3.94 -0.47
CA TYR A 13 -12.30 -4.30 -1.48
C TYR A 13 -13.35 -3.20 -1.69
N LYS A 14 -13.90 -2.63 -0.60
CA LYS A 14 -14.84 -1.51 -0.70
C LYS A 14 -14.19 -0.27 -1.32
N CYS A 15 -12.93 0.03 -0.98
CA CYS A 15 -12.20 1.14 -1.59
C CYS A 15 -12.06 0.98 -3.10
N ILE A 16 -11.75 -0.23 -3.59
CA ILE A 16 -11.63 -0.51 -5.04
C ILE A 16 -12.99 -0.35 -5.73
N LYS A 17 -14.05 -0.93 -5.17
CA LYS A 17 -15.42 -0.78 -5.72
C LYS A 17 -15.92 0.67 -5.67
N ASN A 18 -15.33 1.50 -4.81
CA ASN A 18 -15.59 2.94 -4.72
C ASN A 18 -14.57 3.78 -5.52
N GLY A 19 -14.03 3.25 -6.61
CA GLY A 19 -13.14 4.01 -7.51
C GLY A 19 -11.81 4.39 -6.88
N TYR A 20 -11.24 3.51 -6.07
CA TYR A 20 -10.00 3.74 -5.31
C TYR A 20 -10.08 4.92 -4.35
N LYS A 21 -11.27 5.10 -3.75
CA LYS A 21 -11.51 6.08 -2.70
C LYS A 21 -12.09 5.42 -1.46
N THR A 22 -11.72 5.91 -0.29
CA THR A 22 -12.25 5.39 0.98
C THR A 22 -13.76 5.66 1.09
N PRO A 23 -14.61 4.64 1.30
CA PRO A 23 -15.98 4.87 1.72
C PRO A 23 -16.01 5.32 3.19
N SER A 24 -17.21 5.64 3.71
CA SER A 24 -17.38 5.95 5.12
C SER A 24 -16.96 4.76 6.03
N ASN A 25 -16.50 5.07 7.24
CA ASN A 25 -16.18 4.11 8.31
C ASN A 25 -15.00 3.16 8.04
N ILE A 26 -14.03 3.57 7.21
CA ILE A 26 -12.77 2.84 7.07
C ILE A 26 -11.88 3.11 8.29
N LYS A 27 -11.26 2.06 8.82
CA LYS A 27 -10.37 2.15 9.98
C LYS A 27 -9.05 1.43 9.71
N GLY A 28 -7.95 2.10 10.01
CA GLY A 28 -6.64 1.46 10.15
C GLY A 28 -6.46 0.93 11.56
N TYR A 29 -5.97 -0.29 11.76
CA TYR A 29 -5.80 -0.89 13.09
C TYR A 29 -4.37 -1.33 13.38
N SER A 30 -3.99 -1.41 14.65
CA SER A 30 -2.71 -2.02 15.06
C SER A 30 -2.84 -3.54 15.15
N LYS A 31 -1.85 -4.28 14.62
CA LYS A 31 -1.81 -5.76 14.79
C LYS A 31 -1.65 -6.19 16.25
N THR A 32 -0.96 -5.39 17.06
CA THR A 32 -0.69 -5.72 18.47
C THR A 32 -1.79 -5.26 19.41
N ASP A 33 -2.67 -4.38 18.94
CA ASP A 33 -3.82 -3.89 19.67
C ASP A 33 -4.96 -3.56 18.69
N PRO A 34 -5.86 -4.52 18.42
CA PRO A 34 -6.98 -4.32 17.50
C PRO A 34 -7.97 -3.24 17.96
N THR A 35 -7.94 -2.83 19.23
CA THR A 35 -8.76 -1.72 19.74
C THR A 35 -8.17 -0.35 19.40
N SER A 36 -6.86 -0.30 19.11
CA SER A 36 -6.18 0.89 18.59
C SER A 36 -6.47 1.07 17.10
N THR A 37 -7.61 1.71 16.82
CA THR A 37 -8.00 2.12 15.46
C THR A 37 -7.73 3.60 15.19
N VAL A 38 -7.48 3.94 13.93
CA VAL A 38 -7.47 5.30 13.41
C VAL A 38 -8.53 5.36 12.33
N ASP A 39 -9.44 6.33 12.45
CA ASP A 39 -10.45 6.59 11.43
C ASP A 39 -9.78 7.21 10.19
N ILE A 40 -10.10 6.66 9.04
CA ILE A 40 -9.66 7.17 7.74
C ILE A 40 -10.84 7.96 7.16
N GLY A 41 -10.58 9.18 6.68
CA GLY A 41 -11.61 10.05 6.14
C GLY A 41 -12.31 9.43 4.94
N GLU A 42 -13.54 9.87 4.65
CA GLU A 42 -14.28 9.47 3.45
C GLU A 42 -13.79 10.23 2.21
N GLY A 43 -13.78 9.58 1.05
CA GLY A 43 -13.42 10.16 -0.24
C GLY A 43 -11.91 10.36 -0.46
N GLU A 44 -11.08 9.91 0.47
CA GLU A 44 -9.63 9.99 0.39
C GLU A 44 -9.08 8.99 -0.64
N ASP A 45 -8.00 9.37 -1.33
CA ASP A 45 -7.41 8.53 -2.37
C ASP A 45 -6.75 7.29 -1.77
N VAL A 46 -6.85 6.17 -2.48
CA VAL A 46 -6.20 4.91 -2.11
C VAL A 46 -5.19 4.49 -3.18
N ILE A 47 -3.99 4.16 -2.74
CA ILE A 47 -2.88 3.69 -3.57
C ILE A 47 -2.47 2.31 -3.06
N ILE A 48 -2.49 1.30 -3.92
CA ILE A 48 -2.16 -0.08 -3.57
C ILE A 48 -0.78 -0.38 -4.11
N VAL A 49 0.15 -0.81 -3.25
CA VAL A 49 1.54 -1.09 -3.63
C VAL A 49 1.86 -2.55 -3.33
N ASP A 50 2.08 -3.33 -4.40
CA ASP A 50 2.45 -4.73 -4.31
C ASP A 50 3.97 -4.88 -4.31
N MET A 51 4.52 -5.34 -3.19
CA MET A 51 5.96 -5.51 -2.97
C MET A 51 6.49 -6.89 -3.40
N ARG A 52 5.66 -7.71 -4.07
CA ARG A 52 6.06 -9.02 -4.60
C ARG A 52 7.01 -8.89 -5.79
N GLY A 53 7.87 -9.89 -5.93
CA GLY A 53 8.82 -10.02 -7.04
C GLY A 53 8.35 -11.13 -7.98
N GLU A 54 9.13 -12.20 -8.08
CA GLU A 54 8.75 -13.41 -8.84
C GLU A 54 7.39 -13.98 -8.40
N ASP A 55 7.07 -13.87 -7.11
CA ASP A 55 5.81 -14.31 -6.52
C ASP A 55 4.61 -13.38 -6.81
N PHE A 56 4.78 -12.37 -7.67
CA PHE A 56 3.69 -11.56 -8.22
C PHE A 56 2.83 -12.36 -9.23
N ILE A 57 3.38 -13.42 -9.82
CA ILE A 57 2.66 -14.30 -10.74
C ILE A 57 1.43 -14.94 -10.09
N GLY A 58 0.39 -15.22 -10.90
CA GLY A 58 -0.85 -15.87 -10.48
C GLY A 58 -1.97 -14.94 -10.04
N GLY A 59 -1.76 -13.63 -10.15
CA GLY A 59 -2.79 -12.62 -9.96
C GLY A 59 -2.33 -11.51 -9.03
N HIS A 60 -2.99 -10.37 -9.12
CA HIS A 60 -2.72 -9.20 -8.29
C HIS A 60 -3.98 -8.37 -8.07
N ILE A 61 -3.93 -7.50 -7.06
CA ILE A 61 -5.04 -6.60 -6.75
C ILE A 61 -5.15 -5.58 -7.89
N LYS A 62 -6.36 -5.41 -8.42
CA LYS A 62 -6.61 -4.57 -9.59
C LYS A 62 -6.14 -3.14 -9.36
N GLY A 63 -5.37 -2.60 -10.30
CA GLY A 63 -4.85 -1.23 -10.22
C GLY A 63 -3.72 -1.02 -9.20
N CYS A 64 -3.12 -2.10 -8.68
CA CYS A 64 -1.93 -1.98 -7.85
C CYS A 64 -0.71 -1.51 -8.65
N ILE A 65 0.21 -0.81 -7.97
CA ILE A 65 1.54 -0.51 -8.47
C ILE A 65 2.46 -1.63 -7.98
N ASN A 66 3.03 -2.42 -8.88
CA ASN A 66 4.01 -3.43 -8.50
C ASN A 66 5.43 -2.85 -8.51
N ILE A 67 6.06 -2.86 -7.34
CA ILE A 67 7.49 -2.53 -7.19
C ILE A 67 8.07 -3.58 -6.23
N PRO A 68 8.82 -4.58 -6.71
CA PRO A 68 9.42 -5.59 -5.83
C PRO A 68 10.23 -4.93 -4.70
N TYR A 69 10.15 -5.46 -3.49
CA TYR A 69 10.83 -4.84 -2.33
C TYR A 69 12.34 -4.65 -2.51
N SER A 70 13.02 -5.57 -3.20
CA SER A 70 14.44 -5.45 -3.53
C SER A 70 14.72 -4.21 -4.37
N GLU A 71 13.85 -3.92 -5.33
CA GLU A 71 13.94 -2.76 -6.22
C GLU A 71 13.52 -1.48 -5.49
N PHE A 72 12.43 -1.52 -4.71
CA PHE A 72 11.94 -0.35 -3.98
C PHE A 72 13.00 0.25 -3.06
N ARG A 73 13.77 -0.59 -2.36
CA ARG A 73 14.83 -0.14 -1.43
C ARG A 73 16.21 0.00 -2.07
N ARG A 74 16.33 -0.15 -3.40
CA ARG A 74 17.64 -0.13 -4.06
C ARG A 74 18.23 1.27 -3.99
N TYR A 75 19.43 1.35 -3.41
CA TYR A 75 20.24 2.56 -3.41
C TYR A 75 20.99 2.69 -4.72
N ASP A 76 20.89 3.85 -5.36
CA ASP A 76 21.66 4.24 -6.53
C ASP A 76 22.95 4.92 -6.04
N SER A 77 24.08 4.20 -6.14
CA SER A 77 25.37 4.72 -5.67
C SER A 77 25.92 5.87 -6.52
N GLU A 78 25.48 6.01 -7.77
CA GLU A 78 25.94 7.08 -8.65
C GLU A 78 25.22 8.39 -8.34
N LYS A 79 23.90 8.31 -8.08
CA LYS A 79 23.08 9.47 -7.69
C LYS A 79 23.10 9.77 -6.20
N GLY A 80 23.47 8.77 -5.39
CA GLY A 80 23.49 8.88 -3.95
C GLY A 80 22.10 8.83 -3.31
N ASP A 81 21.09 8.23 -3.96
CA ASP A 81 19.68 8.28 -3.53
C ASP A 81 18.96 6.92 -3.63
N TYR A 82 17.70 6.90 -3.18
CA TYR A 82 16.78 5.78 -3.38
C TYR A 82 15.82 6.08 -4.54
N ILE A 83 16.33 6.06 -5.77
CA ILE A 83 15.62 6.50 -6.98
C ILE A 83 14.19 5.95 -7.12
N ASN A 84 13.93 4.69 -6.73
CA ASN A 84 12.59 4.10 -6.82
C ASN A 84 11.63 4.65 -5.77
N ILE A 85 12.11 4.98 -4.58
CA ILE A 85 11.30 5.67 -3.55
C ILE A 85 11.03 7.10 -4.01
N TYR A 86 12.04 7.81 -4.50
CA TYR A 86 11.88 9.16 -5.05
C TYR A 86 10.84 9.19 -6.17
N ASN A 87 10.97 8.30 -7.17
CA ASN A 87 10.02 8.19 -8.27
C ASN A 87 8.61 7.84 -7.78
N PHE A 88 8.50 6.95 -6.79
CA PHE A 88 7.22 6.62 -6.18
C PHE A 88 6.57 7.86 -5.54
N VAL A 89 7.31 8.60 -4.71
CA VAL A 89 6.82 9.83 -4.04
C VAL A 89 6.42 10.87 -5.08
N LYS A 90 7.28 11.14 -6.06
CA LYS A 90 7.01 12.11 -7.13
C LYS A 90 5.74 11.79 -7.91
N ASN A 91 5.61 10.55 -8.40
CA ASN A 91 4.54 10.18 -9.32
C ASN A 91 3.22 9.89 -8.60
N ASN A 92 3.26 9.44 -7.33
CA ASN A 92 2.07 8.94 -6.64
C ASN A 92 1.64 9.78 -5.46
N ILE A 93 2.46 10.71 -5.00
CA ILE A 93 2.14 11.59 -3.87
C ILE A 93 2.13 13.05 -4.35
N ILE A 94 3.28 13.54 -4.84
CA ILE A 94 3.44 14.94 -5.24
C ILE A 94 2.53 15.30 -6.42
N ALA A 95 2.53 14.47 -7.48
CA ALA A 95 1.73 14.72 -8.68
C ALA A 95 0.21 14.60 -8.48
N ARG A 96 -0.25 14.10 -7.31
CA ARG A 96 -1.69 13.97 -7.03
C ARG A 96 -2.29 15.28 -6.56
N GLU A 97 -3.47 15.60 -7.09
CA GLU A 97 -4.25 16.76 -6.61
C GLU A 97 -4.80 16.53 -5.20
N SER A 98 -5.16 15.29 -4.84
CA SER A 98 -5.67 14.97 -3.51
C SER A 98 -4.66 15.30 -2.42
N LYS A 99 -5.16 15.93 -1.34
CA LYS A 99 -4.39 16.18 -0.12
C LYS A 99 -4.39 14.99 0.83
N ASN A 100 -5.41 14.14 0.79
CA ASN A 100 -5.53 12.97 1.66
C ASN A 100 -5.27 11.71 0.86
N ILE A 101 -4.22 10.97 1.23
CA ILE A 101 -3.71 9.84 0.47
C ILE A 101 -3.45 8.66 1.41
N ASN A 102 -4.02 7.50 1.07
CA ASN A 102 -3.86 6.25 1.79
C ASN A 102 -3.02 5.27 0.97
N ILE A 103 -1.79 5.04 1.41
CA ILE A 103 -0.84 4.15 0.75
C ILE A 103 -0.86 2.79 1.44
N ILE A 104 -1.31 1.76 0.73
CA ILE A 104 -1.50 0.42 1.25
C ILE A 104 -0.46 -0.51 0.64
N PHE A 105 0.56 -0.83 1.43
CA PHE A 105 1.57 -1.81 1.05
C PHE A 105 1.09 -3.23 1.28
N HIS A 106 1.48 -4.16 0.42
CA HIS A 106 1.33 -5.58 0.70
C HIS A 106 2.46 -6.41 0.08
N CYS A 107 2.52 -7.69 0.43
CA CYS A 107 3.26 -8.69 -0.34
C CYS A 107 2.43 -9.98 -0.41
N ALA A 108 3.05 -11.16 -0.49
CA ALA A 108 2.31 -12.42 -0.44
C ALA A 108 1.55 -12.61 0.88
N MET A 109 2.23 -12.46 2.03
CA MET A 109 1.64 -12.66 3.37
C MET A 109 1.58 -11.39 4.23
N SER A 110 2.20 -10.30 3.78
CA SER A 110 2.37 -9.05 4.56
C SER A 110 2.97 -9.26 5.97
N GLN A 111 4.01 -10.09 6.05
CA GLN A 111 4.77 -10.37 7.27
C GLN A 111 6.16 -9.67 7.29
N GLN A 112 6.77 -9.47 6.12
CA GLN A 112 8.11 -8.86 6.00
C GLN A 112 8.14 -7.73 4.98
N ARG A 113 8.13 -8.03 3.68
CA ARG A 113 8.29 -7.04 2.58
C ARG A 113 7.32 -5.86 2.64
N GLY A 114 6.01 -6.11 2.79
CA GLY A 114 4.99 -5.05 2.91
C GLY A 114 5.24 -4.13 4.13
N PRO A 115 5.30 -4.68 5.36
CA PRO A 115 5.65 -3.90 6.55
C PRO A 115 6.98 -3.15 6.45
N SER A 116 8.03 -3.77 5.91
CA SER A 116 9.33 -3.12 5.74
C SER A 116 9.27 -1.95 4.76
N ALA A 117 8.57 -2.09 3.63
CA ALA A 117 8.39 -1.01 2.66
C ALA A 117 7.63 0.17 3.26
N ALA A 118 6.57 -0.10 4.01
CA ALA A 118 5.80 0.92 4.73
C ALA A 118 6.68 1.72 5.71
N LEU A 119 7.54 1.05 6.48
CA LEU A 119 8.48 1.70 7.40
C LEU A 119 9.56 2.51 6.66
N VAL A 120 10.06 1.98 5.54
CA VAL A 120 11.07 2.68 4.72
C VAL A 120 10.48 3.98 4.16
N LEU A 121 9.30 3.93 3.53
CA LEU A 121 8.65 5.14 3.04
C LEU A 121 8.33 6.12 4.17
N SER A 122 7.85 5.62 5.31
CA SER A 122 7.54 6.46 6.47
C SER A 122 8.77 7.21 7.01
N ARG A 123 9.96 6.62 6.94
CA ARG A 123 11.21 7.29 7.34
C ARG A 123 11.69 8.26 6.28
N PHE A 124 11.60 7.86 5.02
CA PHE A 124 12.00 8.68 3.88
C PHE A 124 11.21 10.00 3.84
N LEU A 125 9.89 9.95 4.08
CA LEU A 125 9.07 11.15 4.13
C LEU A 125 9.37 12.07 5.34
N GLN A 126 10.07 11.59 6.38
CA GLN A 126 10.48 12.42 7.53
C GLN A 126 11.77 13.21 7.28
N GLU A 127 12.44 13.02 6.15
CA GLU A 127 13.61 13.81 5.77
C GLU A 127 13.20 15.27 5.49
N GLU A 128 14.11 16.22 5.75
CA GLU A 128 13.86 17.67 5.65
C GLU A 128 13.31 18.08 4.27
N ASP A 129 13.78 17.43 3.21
CA ASP A 129 13.34 17.65 1.83
C ASP A 129 11.83 17.43 1.61
N TYR A 130 11.16 16.68 2.50
CA TYR A 130 9.72 16.38 2.43
C TYR A 130 8.87 17.07 3.50
N GLU A 131 9.44 17.99 4.29
CA GLU A 131 8.70 18.69 5.36
C GLU A 131 7.48 19.44 4.80
N ASN A 132 7.67 20.20 3.71
CA ASN A 132 6.57 20.89 3.04
C ASN A 132 5.49 19.91 2.54
N LEU A 133 5.90 18.76 2.01
CA LEU A 133 4.97 17.75 1.51
C LEU A 133 4.10 17.17 2.63
N ILE A 134 4.69 16.85 3.78
CA ILE A 134 3.95 16.36 4.96
C ILE A 134 3.02 17.43 5.52
N ASN A 135 3.42 18.71 5.47
CA ASN A 135 2.57 19.80 5.92
C ASN A 135 1.38 20.08 4.97
N GLU A 136 1.55 19.82 3.68
CA GLU A 136 0.51 20.04 2.67
C GLU A 136 -0.43 18.85 2.45
N LYS A 137 0.08 17.62 2.66
CA LYS A 137 -0.65 16.38 2.40
C LYS A 137 -0.73 15.50 3.64
N ASN A 138 -1.93 15.01 3.90
CA ASN A 138 -2.19 13.98 4.89
C ASN A 138 -1.94 12.59 4.27
N ILE A 139 -0.81 11.97 4.60
CA ILE A 139 -0.38 10.69 4.04
C ILE A 139 -0.50 9.59 5.10
N ASN A 140 -1.46 8.69 4.91
CA ASN A 140 -1.65 7.50 5.72
C ASN A 140 -0.91 6.32 5.10
N ILE A 141 0.10 5.78 5.80
CA ILE A 141 0.82 4.59 5.36
C ILE A 141 0.30 3.37 6.13
N MET A 142 -0.26 2.41 5.38
CA MET A 142 -0.88 1.20 5.92
C MET A 142 -0.35 -0.05 5.24
N VAL A 143 -0.66 -1.20 5.82
CA VAL A 143 -0.34 -2.52 5.26
C VAL A 143 -1.61 -3.35 5.12
N LEU A 144 -1.82 -4.00 3.96
CA LEU A 144 -2.89 -4.97 3.80
C LEU A 144 -2.63 -6.19 4.69
N TYR A 145 -3.56 -6.47 5.59
CA TYR A 145 -3.46 -7.62 6.48
C TYR A 145 -3.45 -8.94 5.71
N LYS A 146 -2.54 -9.85 6.08
CA LYS A 146 -2.30 -11.17 5.46
C LYS A 146 -1.95 -11.18 3.96
N GLY A 147 -1.82 -10.02 3.31
CA GLY A 147 -1.30 -9.89 1.96
C GLY A 147 -2.17 -10.55 0.87
N PHE A 148 -1.55 -10.77 -0.29
CA PHE A 148 -2.25 -11.29 -1.46
C PHE A 148 -2.77 -12.72 -1.29
N ILE A 149 -2.13 -13.56 -0.45
CA ILE A 149 -2.62 -14.91 -0.19
C ILE A 149 -4.03 -14.89 0.43
N ASN A 150 -4.29 -13.97 1.37
CA ASN A 150 -5.64 -13.82 1.92
C ASN A 150 -6.58 -13.16 0.91
N TRP A 151 -6.08 -12.17 0.16
CA TRP A 151 -6.87 -11.51 -0.87
C TRP A 151 -7.41 -12.51 -1.90
N GLN A 152 -6.55 -13.35 -2.47
CA GLN A 152 -6.95 -14.27 -3.52
C GLN A 152 -7.94 -15.34 -3.02
N GLN A 153 -7.87 -15.73 -1.74
CA GLN A 153 -8.84 -16.65 -1.13
C GLN A 153 -10.24 -16.03 -1.06
N GLU A 154 -10.33 -14.74 -0.73
CA GLU A 154 -11.62 -14.05 -0.57
C GLU A 154 -12.16 -13.49 -1.89
N TYR A 155 -11.29 -12.86 -2.69
CA TYR A 155 -11.66 -12.03 -3.84
C TYR A 155 -10.90 -12.37 -5.13
N GLY A 156 -10.13 -13.47 -5.15
CA GLY A 156 -9.29 -13.81 -6.30
C GLY A 156 -10.09 -14.02 -7.60
N LYS A 157 -11.29 -14.56 -7.49
CA LYS A 157 -12.19 -14.83 -8.62
C LYS A 157 -13.06 -13.63 -9.04
N ASP A 158 -13.01 -12.51 -8.30
CA ASP A 158 -13.73 -11.29 -8.68
C ASP A 158 -12.84 -10.41 -9.57
N GLU A 159 -13.13 -10.40 -10.87
CA GLU A 159 -12.37 -9.67 -11.91
C GLU A 159 -12.51 -8.13 -11.81
N ASP A 160 -13.47 -7.64 -11.03
CA ASP A 160 -13.59 -6.20 -10.78
C ASP A 160 -12.53 -5.70 -9.80
N VAL A 161 -11.91 -6.60 -9.03
CA VAL A 161 -10.96 -6.23 -7.96
C VAL A 161 -9.67 -7.03 -7.99
N THR A 162 -9.59 -8.10 -8.80
CA THR A 162 -8.39 -8.91 -9.02
C THR A 162 -8.11 -9.03 -10.52
N GLU A 163 -6.86 -8.83 -10.92
CA GLU A 163 -6.41 -8.98 -12.30
C GLU A 163 -5.48 -10.19 -12.45
N GLY A 164 -5.60 -10.91 -13.57
CA GLY A 164 -4.69 -12.02 -13.92
C GLY A 164 -4.73 -13.21 -12.96
N TYR A 165 -5.84 -13.42 -12.26
CA TYR A 165 -5.99 -14.56 -11.35
C TYR A 165 -5.84 -15.88 -12.10
N SER A 166 -4.98 -16.76 -11.59
CA SER A 166 -4.71 -18.07 -12.19
C SER A 166 -5.24 -19.20 -11.31
N ASN A 167 -6.31 -19.86 -11.77
CA ASN A 167 -6.81 -21.09 -11.14
C ASN A 167 -5.74 -22.20 -11.13
N PHE A 168 -4.78 -22.20 -12.05
CA PHE A 168 -3.70 -23.19 -12.06
C PHE A 168 -2.72 -23.01 -10.89
N ILE A 169 -2.50 -21.77 -10.44
CA ILE A 169 -1.58 -21.46 -9.35
C ILE A 169 -2.26 -21.61 -7.98
N TRP A 170 -3.56 -21.33 -7.90
CA TRP A 170 -4.29 -21.24 -6.62
C TRP A 170 -5.36 -22.31 -6.40
N GLY A 171 -5.67 -23.14 -7.41
CA GLY A 171 -6.76 -24.13 -7.41
C GLY A 171 -6.32 -25.57 -7.25
#